data_AF-A0A4U3A9W8-F1
#
_entry.id   AF-A0A4U3A9W8-F1
#
_cell.length_a   1.000
_cell.length_b   1.000
_cell.length_c   1.000
_cell.angle_alpha   90.00
_cell.angle_beta   90.00
_cell.angle_gamma   90.00
#
_symmetry.space_group_name_H-M   'P 1'
#
loop_
_entity.id
_entity.type
_entity.pdbx_description
1 polymer ?
#
loop_
_entity_poly.entity_id
_entity_poly.type
_entity_poly.pdbx_seq_one_letter_code
_entity_poly.pdbx_strand_id
1 'polypeptide(L)' 'MRLIKNNYVQNMTLNEIASRVGVSRFHLNRIFKERTGYTPRIYLERIRVKKAKELLLTTVFNSTEIGYQTGYQ' A
#
# COMPACT_ATOMS: atom_id res chain seq x y z
N MET A 1 -3.33 0.05 9.90
CA MET A 1 -2.20 0.73 9.20
C MET A 1 -0.96 -0.15 9.05
N ARG A 2 -0.46 -0.78 10.12
CA ARG A 2 0.75 -1.64 10.09
C ARG A 2 0.69 -2.76 9.03
N LEU A 3 -0.46 -3.41 8.86
CA LEU A 3 -0.63 -4.46 7.84
C LEU A 3 -0.27 -3.99 6.42
N ILE A 4 -0.76 -2.80 6.01
CA ILE A 4 -0.49 -2.24 4.68
C ILE A 4 0.97 -1.80 4.55
N LYS A 5 1.53 -1.16 5.58
CA LYS A 5 2.94 -0.75 5.59
C LYS A 5 3.92 -1.91 5.50
N ASN A 6 3.58 -3.08 6.04
CA ASN A 6 4.48 -4.24 6.04
C ASN A 6 4.36 -5.09 4.77
N ASN A 7 3.28 -4.93 4.01
CA ASN A 7 2.97 -5.78 2.85
C ASN A 7 2.70 -4.95 1.59
N TYR A 8 3.27 -3.74 1.47
CA TYR A 8 2.95 -2.83 0.38
C TYR A 8 3.38 -3.35 -1.00
N VAL A 9 4.36 -4.25 -1.07
CA VAL A 9 4.79 -4.89 -2.32
C VAL A 9 3.75 -5.89 -2.82
N GLN A 10 3.06 -6.57 -1.91
CA GLN A 10 2.04 -7.55 -2.26
C GLN A 10 0.76 -6.83 -2.70
N ASN A 11 0.08 -7.36 -3.72
CA ASN A 11 -1.24 -6.91 -4.12
C ASN A 11 -2.27 -7.39 -3.10
N MET A 12 -2.39 -6.67 -1.99
CA MET A 12 -3.45 -6.90 -1.01
C MET A 12 -4.74 -6.24 -1.47
N THR A 13 -5.75 -7.04 -1.74
CA THR A 13 -7.10 -6.56 -2.00
C THR A 13 -7.73 -6.01 -0.72
N LEU A 14 -8.66 -5.07 -0.88
CA LEU A 14 -9.43 -4.55 0.26
C LEU A 14 -10.21 -5.66 0.97
N ASN A 15 -10.65 -6.70 0.24
CA ASN A 15 -11.30 -7.89 0.79
C ASN A 15 -10.39 -8.62 1.77
N GLU A 16 -9.15 -8.92 1.39
CA GLU A 16 -8.22 -9.65 2.25
C GLU A 16 -7.88 -8.86 3.51
N ILE A 17 -7.70 -7.55 3.39
CA ILE A 17 -7.47 -6.68 4.54
C ILE A 17 -8.67 -6.73 5.48
N ALA A 18 -9.89 -6.61 4.94
CA ALA A 18 -11.13 -6.63 5.69
C ALA A 18 -11.33 -7.96 6.41
N SER A 19 -11.11 -9.09 5.72
CA SER A 19 -11.18 -10.43 6.30
C SER A 19 -10.16 -10.65 7.41
N ARG A 20 -8.90 -10.22 7.22
CA ARG A 20 -7.84 -10.36 8.25
C ARG A 20 -8.10 -9.56 9.53
N VAL A 21 -8.84 -8.46 9.44
CA VAL A 21 -9.17 -7.62 10.61
C VAL A 21 -10.59 -7.85 11.13
N GLY A 22 -11.36 -8.75 10.53
CA GLY A 22 -12.69 -9.14 10.99
C GLY A 22 -13.78 -8.07 10.79
N VAL A 23 -13.68 -7.24 9.75
CA VAL A 23 -14.68 -6.20 9.46
C VAL A 23 -15.14 -6.23 8.01
N SER A 24 -16.29 -5.63 7.71
CA SER A 24 -16.71 -5.48 6.31
C SER A 24 -15.82 -4.49 5.56
N ARG A 25 -15.67 -4.67 4.23
CA ARG A 25 -14.95 -3.72 3.37
C ARG A 25 -15.41 -2.27 3.52
N PHE A 26 -16.73 -2.06 3.65
CA PHE A 26 -17.31 -0.72 3.81
C PHE A 26 -16.89 -0.09 5.13
N HIS A 27 -16.96 -0.87 6.22
CA HIS A 27 -16.53 -0.42 7.53
C HIS A 27 -15.03 -0.11 7.55
N LEU A 28 -14.21 -0.97 6.94
CA LEU A 28 -12.79 -0.74 6.78
C LEU A 28 -12.51 0.56 6.02
N ASN A 29 -13.13 0.75 4.85
CA ASN A 29 -12.96 1.97 4.05
C ASN A 29 -13.32 3.23 4.85
N ARG A 30 -14.47 3.21 5.54
CA ARG A 30 -14.96 4.35 6.32
C ARG A 30 -13.98 4.71 7.44
N ILE A 31 -13.66 3.76 8.32
CA ILE A 31 -12.76 4.02 9.45
C ILE A 31 -11.36 4.41 8.97
N PHE A 32 -10.87 3.79 7.90
CA PHE A 32 -9.55 4.09 7.38
C PHE A 32 -9.49 5.52 6.83
N LYS A 33 -10.52 5.95 6.10
CA LYS A 33 -10.63 7.32 5.58
C LYS A 33 -10.79 8.34 6.71
N GLU A 34 -11.62 8.06 7.71
CA GLU A 34 -11.77 8.91 8.90
C GLU A 34 -10.45 9.10 9.65
N ARG A 35 -9.64 8.04 9.77
CA ARG A 35 -8.37 8.09 10.51
C ARG A 35 -7.17 8.61 9.72
N THR A 36 -7.16 8.49 8.40
CA THR A 36 -5.97 8.79 7.57
C THR A 36 -6.21 9.84 6.49
N GLY A 37 -7.46 10.19 6.22
CA GLY A 37 -7.86 11.02 5.07
C GLY A 37 -7.91 10.26 3.74
N TYR A 38 -7.47 8.99 3.69
CA TYR A 38 -7.34 8.21 2.46
C TYR A 38 -8.09 6.89 2.53
N THR A 39 -8.48 6.35 1.38
CA THR A 39 -8.89 4.94 1.33
C THR A 39 -7.66 4.04 1.48
N PRO A 40 -7.80 2.77 1.91
CA PRO A 40 -6.69 1.82 1.99
C PRO A 40 -5.90 1.70 0.69
N ARG A 41 -6.58 1.74 -0.47
CA ARG A 41 -5.95 1.72 -1.79
C ARG A 41 -5.07 2.94 -2.05
N ILE A 42 -5.60 4.15 -1.81
CA ILE A 42 -4.81 5.37 -1.99
C ILE A 42 -3.63 5.41 -1.00
N TYR A 43 -3.83 4.92 0.22
CA TYR A 43 -2.76 4.84 1.20
C TYR A 43 -1.63 3.88 0.78
N LEU A 44 -1.99 2.72 0.22
CA LEU A 44 -1.04 1.77 -0.36
C LEU A 44 -0.23 2.42 -1.49
N GLU A 45 -0.88 3.06 -2.45
CA GLU A 45 -0.21 3.76 -3.56
C GLU A 45 0.78 4.82 -3.05
N ARG A 46 0.40 5.60 -2.04
CA ARG A 46 1.31 6.61 -1.45
C ARG A 46 2.54 5.98 -0.83
N ILE A 47 2.42 4.82 -0.20
CA ILE A 47 3.57 4.08 0.33
C ILE A 47 4.46 3.61 -0.81
N ARG A 48 3.88 3.01 -1.86
CA ARG A 48 4.63 2.50 -3.02
C ARG A 48 5.40 3.62 -3.71
N VAL A 49 4.74 4.75 -4.01
CA VAL A 49 5.38 5.94 -4.61
C VAL A 49 6.47 6.51 -3.70
N LYS A 50 6.22 6.61 -2.39
CA LYS A 50 7.25 7.08 -1.46
C LYS A 50 8.48 6.16 -1.51
N LYS A 51 8.27 4.84 -1.50
CA LYS A 51 9.38 3.89 -1.53
C LYS A 51 10.11 3.90 -2.87
N ALA A 52 9.40 4.08 -3.98
CA ALA A 52 9.99 4.19 -5.31
C ALA A 52 10.91 5.42 -5.38
N LYS A 53 10.46 6.57 -4.85
CA LYS A 53 11.30 7.77 -4.73
C LYS A 53 12.55 7.53 -3.90
N GLU A 54 12.44 6.82 -2.78
CA GLU A 54 13.61 6.47 -1.96
C GLU A 54 14.60 5.62 -2.78
N LEU A 55 14.13 4.55 -3.42
CA LEU A 55 14.99 3.67 -4.22
C LEU A 55 15.67 4.40 -5.38
N LEU A 56 14.94 5.27 -6.09
CA LEU A 56 15.49 6.10 -7.16
C LEU A 56 16.63 7.00 -6.70
N LEU A 57 16.64 7.41 -5.43
CA LEU A 57 17.65 8.30 -4.87
C LEU A 57 18.82 7.55 -4.20
N THR A 58 18.60 6.30 -3.79
CA THR A 58 19.56 5.57 -2.93
C THR A 58 20.15 4.32 -3.57
N THR A 59 19.69 3.91 -4.76
CA THR A 59 20.18 2.70 -5.43
C THR A 59 20.51 2.97 -6.90
N VAL A 60 21.13 1.97 -7.56
CA VAL A 60 21.44 1.99 -9.00
C VAL A 60 20.39 1.26 -9.84
N PHE A 61 19.25 0.92 -9.25
CA PHE A 61 18.21 0.16 -9.94
C PHE A 61 17.54 1.02 -11.01
N ASN A 62 17.19 0.40 -12.13
CA ASN A 62 16.40 1.04 -13.16
C ASN A 62 14.91 1.12 -12.78
N SER A 63 14.13 1.87 -13.55
CA SER A 63 12.70 2.10 -13.28
C SER A 63 11.89 0.80 -13.24
N THR A 64 12.22 -0.20 -14.07
CA THR A 64 11.56 -1.50 -14.10
C THR A 64 11.81 -2.28 -12.82
N GLU A 65 13.06 -2.36 -12.37
CA GLU A 65 13.45 -3.02 -11.11
C GLU A 65 12.79 -2.35 -9.89
N ILE A 66 12.76 -1.02 -9.87
CA ILE A 66 12.09 -0.25 -8.81
C ILE A 66 10.58 -0.49 -8.83
N GLY A 67 9.97 -0.59 -10.02
CA GLY A 67 8.57 -0.97 -10.18
C GLY A 67 8.26 -2.27 -9.45
N TYR A 68 9.01 -3.34 -9.77
CA TYR A 68 8.85 -4.65 -9.13
C TYR A 68 9.07 -4.59 -7.60
N GLN A 69 10.12 -3.91 -7.13
CA GLN A 69 10.40 -3.79 -5.69
C GLN A 69 9.36 -2.97 -4.92
N THR A 70 8.54 -2.19 -5.61
CA THR A 70 7.48 -1.40 -5.00
C THR A 70 6.07 -1.93 -5.27
N GLY A 71 5.95 -3.09 -5.93
CA GLY A 71 4.68 -3.78 -6.17
C GLY A 71 3.91 -3.29 -7.40
N TYR A 72 4.59 -2.61 -8.33
CA TYR A 72 4.11 -2.39 -9.69
C TYR A 72 4.55 -3.57 -10.58
N GLN A 73 3.66 -4.02 -11.46
CA GLN A 73 3.86 -5.15 -12.39
C GLN A 73 3.51 -4.71 -13.80
#